data_AF-A0A2H9LX72-F1
#
_entry.id   AF-A0A2H9LX72-F1
#
_cell.length_a   1.000
_cell.length_b   1.000
_cell.length_c   1.000
_cell.angle_alpha   90.00
_cell.angle_beta   90.00
_cell.angle_gamma   90.00
#
_symmetry.space_group_name_H-M   'P 1'
#
loop_
_entity.id
_entity.type
_entity.pdbx_description
1 polymer ?
#
loop_
_entity_poly.entity_id
_entity_poly.type
_entity_poly.pdbx_seq_one_letter_code
_entity_poly.pdbx_strand_id
1 'polypeptide(L)' 'MASNPLNSDASMKKADKNEILLDIATRRLFILPSNEIYGQVSGFYDYGPLGCLLKKKIENAWRSYFIK' A
#
# COMPACT_ATOMS: atom_id res chain seq x y z
N MET A 1 32.97 31.21 -12.51
CA MET A 1 31.88 31.35 -13.52
C MET A 1 32.22 30.44 -14.69
N ALA A 2 31.53 29.35 -15.01
CA ALA A 2 30.23 28.83 -14.58
C ALA A 2 30.30 27.29 -14.45
N SER A 3 29.82 26.74 -13.34
CA SER A 3 29.51 25.31 -13.24
C SER A 3 28.27 25.05 -14.10
N ASN A 4 28.45 24.35 -15.20
CA ASN A 4 27.39 23.99 -16.15
C ASN A 4 26.29 23.16 -15.44
N PRO A 5 25.02 23.61 -15.40
CA PRO A 5 23.94 22.92 -14.67
C PRO A 5 23.25 21.79 -15.49
N LEU A 6 23.83 21.35 -16.60
CA LEU A 6 23.17 20.42 -17.55
C LEU A 6 23.47 18.93 -17.30
N ASN A 7 23.55 18.49 -16.04
CA ASN A 7 23.54 17.05 -15.72
C ASN A 7 22.61 16.73 -14.54
N SER A 8 21.42 17.32 -14.52
CA SER A 8 20.37 16.99 -13.56
C SER A 8 19.08 16.52 -14.23
N ASP A 9 19.15 16.10 -15.49
CA ASP A 9 18.03 15.42 -16.15
C ASP A 9 17.93 13.99 -15.63
N ALA A 10 17.39 13.93 -14.41
CA ALA A 10 16.29 13.06 -14.07
C ALA A 10 16.28 11.76 -14.87
N SER A 11 17.07 10.78 -14.41
CA SER A 11 16.66 9.39 -14.59
C SER A 11 15.23 9.30 -14.07
N MET A 12 14.24 9.22 -14.97
CA MET A 12 12.86 8.96 -14.59
C MET A 12 12.86 7.73 -13.69
N LYS A 13 12.76 7.95 -12.37
CA LYS A 13 12.63 6.87 -11.41
C LYS A 13 11.35 6.16 -11.80
N LYS A 14 11.50 4.94 -12.33
CA LYS A 14 10.38 4.04 -12.58
C LYS A 14 9.62 3.95 -11.27
N ALA A 15 8.38 4.44 -11.25
CA ALA A 15 7.58 4.48 -10.03
C ALA A 15 7.60 3.10 -9.37
N ASP A 16 7.94 3.08 -8.08
CA ASP A 16 8.14 1.84 -7.35
C ASP A 16 6.81 1.07 -7.34
N LYS A 17 6.83 -0.18 -7.80
CA LYS A 17 5.62 -1.00 -7.94
C LYS A 17 4.85 -1.09 -6.62
N ASN A 18 5.58 -1.07 -5.51
CA ASN A 18 5.02 -1.12 -4.16
C ASN A 18 4.24 0.16 -3.81
N GLU A 19 4.73 1.32 -4.22
CA GLU A 19 4.05 2.60 -4.02
C GLU A 19 2.76 2.66 -4.85
N ILE A 20 2.83 2.22 -6.11
CA ILE A 20 1.65 2.14 -6.99
C ILE A 20 0.61 1.17 -6.40
N LEU A 21 1.05 0.02 -5.89
CA LEU A 21 0.16 -0.97 -5.28
C LEU A 21 -0.52 -0.41 -4.03
N LEU A 22 0.24 0.26 -3.16
CA LEU A 22 -0.28 0.87 -1.94
C LEU A 22 -1.31 1.95 -2.27
N ASP A 23 -1.01 2.82 -3.25
CA ASP A 23 -1.91 3.87 -3.70
C ASP A 23 -3.24 3.30 -4.25
N ILE A 24 -3.17 2.22 -5.03
CA ILE A 24 -4.38 1.51 -5.49
C ILE A 24 -5.14 0.87 -4.33
N ALA A 25 -4.44 0.26 -3.36
CA ALA A 25 -5.04 -0.40 -2.22
C ALA A 25 -5.77 0.59 -1.30
N THR A 26 -5.19 1.77 -1.06
CA THR A 26 -5.80 2.82 -0.26
C THR A 26 -6.97 3.47 -0.98
N ARG A 27 -6.83 3.81 -2.27
CA ARG A 27 -7.93 4.39 -3.08
C ARG A 27 -9.15 3.48 -3.20
N ARG A 28 -8.95 2.16 -3.14
CA ARG A 28 -10.02 1.15 -3.20
C ARG A 28 -10.47 0.66 -1.83
N LEU A 29 -10.01 1.28 -0.74
CA LEU A 29 -10.39 0.89 0.64
C LEU A 29 -10.10 -0.58 0.95
N PHE A 30 -8.98 -1.12 0.44
CA PHE A 30 -8.46 -2.41 0.90
C PHE A 30 -7.74 -2.26 2.23
N ILE A 31 -6.87 -1.26 2.33
CA ILE A 31 -6.03 -0.99 3.50
C ILE A 31 -6.02 0.51 3.73
N LEU A 32 -6.33 0.92 4.96
CA LEU A 32 -6.37 2.31 5.42
C LEU A 32 -5.28 2.51 6.48
N PRO A 33 -4.55 3.63 6.44
CA PRO A 33 -3.64 3.97 7.53
C PRO A 33 -4.44 4.20 8.80
N SER A 34 -4.12 3.44 9.85
CA SER A 34 -4.83 3.58 11.12
C SER A 34 -4.42 4.90 11.79
N ASN A 35 -5.36 5.55 12.49
CA ASN A 35 -5.14 6.83 13.16
C ASN A 35 -4.78 8.01 12.24
N GLU A 36 -5.23 8.01 10.98
CA GLU A 36 -5.02 9.14 10.05
C GLU A 36 -5.47 10.49 10.65
N ILE A 37 -6.63 10.51 11.29
CA ILE A 37 -7.18 11.72 11.96
C ILE A 37 -6.40 12.16 13.21
N TYR A 38 -5.56 11.28 13.77
CA TYR A 38 -4.78 11.54 15.00
C TYR A 38 -3.27 11.63 14.73
N GLY A 39 -2.84 11.68 13.47
CA GLY A 39 -1.43 11.84 13.10
C GLY A 39 -0.68 10.55 12.77
N GLN A 40 -1.37 9.59 12.13
CA GLN A 40 -0.85 8.34 11.54
C GLN A 40 0.31 7.68 12.31
N VAL A 41 -0.03 6.67 13.10
CA VAL A 41 0.99 5.86 13.79
C VAL A 41 1.52 4.79 12.83
N SER A 42 2.82 4.80 12.56
CA SER A 42 3.47 3.79 11.72
C SER A 42 3.26 2.38 12.28
N GLY A 43 2.91 1.44 11.40
CA GLY A 43 2.75 0.02 11.74
C GLY A 43 1.31 -0.44 11.98
N PHE A 44 0.33 0.47 12.02
CA PHE A 44 -1.08 0.11 12.16
C PHE A 44 -1.87 0.40 10.89
N TYR A 45 -2.67 -0.57 10.46
CA TYR A 45 -3.53 -0.47 9.30
C TYR A 45 -4.90 -1.08 9.57
N ASP A 46 -5.94 -0.39 9.10
CA ASP A 46 -7.32 -0.84 9.17
C ASP A 46 -7.75 -1.45 7.83
N TYR A 47 -8.47 -2.56 7.89
CA TYR A 47 -9.05 -3.16 6.69
C TYR A 47 -10.38 -2.50 6.36
N GLY A 48 -10.47 -1.90 5.17
CA GLY A 48 -11.74 -1.38 4.67
C GLY A 48 -12.71 -2.50 4.23
N PRO A 49 -13.90 -2.15 3.72
CA PRO A 49 -14.94 -3.13 3.38
C PRO A 49 -14.47 -4.23 2.42
N LEU A 50 -13.72 -3.87 1.38
CA LEU A 50 -13.16 -4.83 0.43
C LEU A 50 -12.00 -5.64 1.03
N GLY A 51 -11.19 -5.00 1.88
CA GLY A 51 -10.10 -5.67 2.61
C GLY A 51 -10.60 -6.74 3.57
N CYS A 52 -11.67 -6.46 4.31
CA CYS A 52 -12.30 -7.40 5.23
C CYS A 52 -12.85 -8.64 4.51
N LEU A 53 -13.53 -8.43 3.37
CA LEU A 53 -14.02 -9.54 2.54
C LEU A 53 -12.86 -10.39 2.00
N LEU A 54 -11.78 -9.77 1.54
CA LEU A 54 -10.59 -10.47 1.06
C LEU A 54 -9.94 -11.30 2.19
N LYS A 55 -9.72 -10.70 3.36
CA LYS A 55 -9.19 -11.37 4.55
C LYS A 55 -10.02 -12.60 4.91
N LYS A 56 -11.35 -12.46 4.97
CA LYS A 56 -12.26 -13.57 5.28
C LYS A 56 -12.18 -14.70 4.24
N LYS A 57 -12.06 -14.38 2.96
CA LYS A 57 -11.86 -15.38 1.90
C LYS A 57 -10.55 -16.15 2.08
N ILE A 58 -9.47 -15.46 2.41
CA ILE A 58 -8.15 -16.07 2.67
C ILE A 58 -8.21 -16.97 3.91
N GLU A 59 -8.81 -16.50 5.01
CA GLU A 59 -8.99 -17.29 6.23
C GLU A 59 -9.81 -18.56 5.96
N ASN A 60 -10.89 -18.46 5.19
CA ASN A 60 -11.71 -19.61 4.84
C ASN A 60 -10.95 -20.60 3.95
N ALA A 61 -10.18 -20.12 2.97
CA ALA A 61 -9.34 -20.96 2.12
C ALA A 61 -8.28 -21.70 2.95
N TRP A 62 -7.64 -21.00 3.89
CA TRP A 62 -6.67 -21.59 4.81
C TRP A 62 -7.30 -22.66 5.70
N ARG A 63 -8.45 -22.36 6.33
CA ARG A 63 -9.18 -23.35 7.15
C ARG A 63 -9.58 -24.58 6.33
N SER A 64 -10.05 -24.38 5.10
CA SER A 64 -10.44 -25.50 4.22
C SER A 64 -9.26 -26.34 3.75
N TYR A 65 -8.05 -25.78 3.70
CA TYR A 65 -6.87 -26.51 3.24
C TYR A 65 -6.18 -27.27 4.37
N PHE A 66 -6.14 -26.71 5.59
CA PHE A 66 -5.35 -27.25 6.69
C PHE A 66 -6.16 -27.96 7.77
N ILE A 67 -7.42 -27.58 7.97
CA ILE A 67 -8.22 -28.10 9.10
C ILE A 67 -9.24 -29.13 8.65
N LYS A 68 -9.80 -28.98 7.44
CA LYS A 68 -10.81 -29.87 6.88
C LYS A 68 -10.16 -30.98 6.06
#